data_AF-M0HTY9-F1
#
_entry.id   AF-M0HTY9-F1
#
_cell.length_a   1.000
_cell.length_b   1.000
_cell.length_c   1.000
_cell.angle_alpha   90.00
_cell.angle_beta   90.00
_cell.angle_gamma   90.00
#
_symmetry.space_group_name_H-M   'P 1'
#
loop_
_entity.id
_entity.type
_entity.pdbx_description
1 polymer ?
#
loop_
_entity_poly.entity_id
_entity_poly.type
_entity_poly.pdbx_seq_one_letter_code
_entity_poly.pdbx_strand_id
1 'polypeptide(L)'
;MSDDATAFVPGHITGFFSAHPADDPAVAGSRGAGVTLSHGVTVTVEPAAESVVTLDGETVEMPPVADVLRRLGVTATVRAESELPLGAGFGVSGGMALGTALAANAVFDCGHSENDLVTVAHEAEVRAGTGLGDVVAQARGGLPIRVEPGAPEHGRMDGIPARPQIEYIAFGGLSTADVLSGDTTALTAAGEAALGNLRDEPTLSRFVTECQQFARDAGLLTDRVENAIEDVSAAGGDAAMAMLGETVFAIGTGLSDAGYDPEVCRVHPAGATLESQ
;
A
#
# COMPACT_ATOMS: atom_id res chain seq x y z
N MET A 1 13.40 3.27 -28.75
CA MET A 1 12.97 3.37 -27.34
C MET A 1 11.95 4.48 -27.35
N SER A 2 10.74 4.30 -26.80
CA SER A 2 9.82 5.43 -26.77
C SER A 2 10.38 6.53 -25.86
N ASP A 3 9.81 7.72 -26.00
CA ASP A 3 10.20 8.89 -25.25
C ASP A 3 9.69 8.86 -23.79
N ASP A 4 9.02 7.77 -23.38
CA ASP A 4 8.39 7.58 -22.08
C ASP A 4 8.39 6.10 -21.65
N ALA A 5 7.99 5.83 -20.42
CA ALA A 5 7.62 4.49 -19.99
C ALA A 5 6.51 4.58 -18.96
N THR A 6 5.63 3.57 -18.95
CA THR A 6 4.49 3.52 -18.02
C THR A 6 4.57 2.26 -17.17
N ALA A 7 4.30 2.41 -15.88
CA ALA A 7 4.19 1.33 -14.92
C ALA A 7 2.83 1.42 -14.20
N PHE A 8 2.17 0.27 -14.06
CA PHE A 8 1.03 0.13 -13.17
C PHE A 8 1.50 -0.43 -11.83
N VAL A 9 1.01 0.17 -10.74
CA VAL A 9 1.25 -0.30 -9.38
C VAL A 9 -0.08 -0.50 -8.67
N PRO A 10 -0.38 -1.70 -8.15
CA PRO A 10 -1.65 -1.94 -7.47
C PRO A 10 -1.77 -1.07 -6.21
N GLY A 11 -2.98 -0.64 -5.87
CA GLY A 11 -3.26 -0.09 -4.56
C GLY A 11 -2.99 -1.12 -3.47
N HIS A 12 -2.62 -0.68 -2.27
CA HIS A 12 -2.40 -1.57 -1.15
C HIS A 12 -3.16 -1.11 0.09
N ILE A 13 -4.00 -1.99 0.62
CA ILE A 13 -4.65 -1.85 1.91
C ILE A 13 -3.85 -2.66 2.94
N THR A 14 -3.32 -1.98 3.95
CA THR A 14 -2.84 -2.66 5.15
C THR A 14 -4.02 -3.01 6.04
N GLY A 15 -4.14 -4.28 6.46
CA GLY A 15 -5.19 -4.72 7.39
C GLY A 15 -4.76 -4.65 8.86
N PHE A 16 -3.51 -5.02 9.14
CA PHE A 16 -2.86 -4.81 10.44
C PHE A 16 -1.35 -4.74 10.24
N PHE A 17 -0.64 -4.16 11.20
CA PHE A 17 0.82 -4.04 11.12
C PHE A 17 1.50 -3.87 12.48
N SER A 18 2.80 -4.18 12.53
CA SER A 18 3.71 -3.72 13.56
C SER A 18 4.87 -2.96 12.93
N ALA A 19 5.26 -1.84 13.52
CA ALA A 19 6.33 -0.97 13.00
C ALA A 19 7.69 -1.43 13.52
N HIS A 20 8.67 -1.55 12.63
CA HIS A 20 10.04 -1.96 12.94
C HIS A 20 11.00 -0.89 12.41
N PRO A 21 11.18 0.23 13.15
CA PRO A 21 12.10 1.28 12.74
C PRO A 21 13.55 0.78 12.84
N ALA A 22 14.40 1.26 11.94
CA ALA A 22 15.84 1.04 11.96
C ALA A 22 16.56 2.27 11.42
N ASP A 23 17.82 2.46 11.81
CA ASP A 23 18.67 3.55 11.29
C ASP A 23 18.91 3.42 9.78
N ASP A 24 19.00 2.18 9.30
CA ASP A 24 19.10 1.87 7.88
C ASP A 24 17.68 1.76 7.27
N PRO A 25 17.31 2.64 6.32
CA PRO A 25 16.00 2.59 5.66
C PRO A 25 15.71 1.29 4.92
N ALA A 26 16.74 0.55 4.48
CA ALA A 26 16.55 -0.74 3.81
C ALA A 26 16.14 -1.85 4.81
N VAL A 27 16.57 -1.73 6.07
CA VAL A 27 16.23 -2.65 7.17
C VAL A 27 14.90 -2.25 7.82
N ALA A 28 14.64 -0.95 7.91
CA ALA A 28 13.41 -0.44 8.48
C ALA A 28 12.20 -0.89 7.66
N GLY A 29 11.08 -1.18 8.32
CA GLY A 29 9.85 -1.52 7.63
C GLY A 29 8.73 -1.92 8.59
N SER A 30 7.80 -2.71 8.10
CA SER A 30 6.72 -3.26 8.93
C SER A 30 6.55 -4.75 8.72
N ARG A 31 6.02 -5.41 9.74
CA ARG A 31 5.39 -6.72 9.61
C ARG A 31 3.88 -6.54 9.59
N GLY A 32 3.14 -7.52 9.07
CA GLY A 32 1.68 -7.47 9.03
C GLY A 32 1.09 -8.13 7.79
N ALA A 33 -0.16 -7.84 7.48
CA ALA A 33 -0.81 -8.36 6.28
C ALA A 33 -1.71 -7.32 5.62
N GLY A 34 -2.00 -7.53 4.34
CA GLY A 34 -2.80 -6.62 3.55
C GLY A 34 -3.38 -7.25 2.29
N VAL A 35 -3.96 -6.38 1.46
CA VAL A 35 -4.60 -6.68 0.17
C VAL A 35 -4.01 -5.74 -0.86
N THR A 36 -3.55 -6.26 -2.00
CA THR A 36 -3.32 -5.42 -3.19
C THR A 36 -4.55 -5.42 -4.09
N LEU A 37 -4.93 -4.26 -4.61
CA LEU A 37 -6.15 -4.04 -5.38
C LEU A 37 -5.86 -3.96 -6.87
N SER A 38 -6.82 -4.38 -7.69
CA SER A 38 -6.78 -4.17 -9.14
C SER A 38 -6.97 -2.70 -9.53
N HIS A 39 -7.52 -1.89 -8.62
CA HIS A 39 -7.41 -0.44 -8.69
C HIS A 39 -6.02 -0.03 -8.20
N GLY A 40 -5.41 0.96 -8.85
CA GLY A 40 -4.04 1.33 -8.53
C GLY A 40 -3.63 2.71 -9.00
N VAL A 41 -2.33 2.84 -9.21
CA VAL A 41 -1.68 4.05 -9.73
C VAL A 41 -0.95 3.68 -11.01
N THR A 42 -1.25 4.41 -12.08
CA THR A 42 -0.51 4.33 -13.34
C THR A 42 0.47 5.50 -13.39
N VAL A 43 1.77 5.20 -13.54
CA VAL A 43 2.84 6.19 -13.52
C VAL A 43 3.57 6.19 -14.86
N THR A 44 3.52 7.31 -15.55
CA THR A 44 4.26 7.55 -16.79
C THR A 44 5.43 8.50 -16.53
N VAL A 45 6.62 8.11 -16.96
CA VAL A 45 7.86 8.88 -16.81
C VAL A 45 8.41 9.23 -18.17
N GLU A 46 8.69 10.52 -18.40
CA GLU A 46 9.34 11.04 -19.61
C GLU A 46 10.60 11.86 -19.24
N PRO A 47 11.69 11.78 -20.01
CA PRO A 47 12.86 12.64 -19.80
C PRO A 47 12.51 14.12 -19.93
N ALA A 48 13.02 14.94 -18.99
CA ALA A 48 12.77 16.38 -18.97
C ALA A 48 14.00 17.16 -18.48
N ALA A 49 14.02 18.46 -18.76
CA ALA A 49 15.08 19.35 -18.27
C ALA A 49 14.96 19.65 -16.77
N GLU A 50 13.75 19.59 -16.22
CA GLU A 50 13.42 19.81 -14.81
C GLU A 50 12.43 18.74 -14.35
N SER A 51 12.53 18.33 -13.09
CA SER A 51 11.61 17.33 -12.55
C SER A 51 10.29 17.97 -12.14
N VAL A 52 9.19 17.44 -12.66
CA VAL A 52 7.82 17.86 -12.32
C VAL A 52 7.01 16.61 -12.02
N VAL A 53 6.27 16.62 -10.91
CA VAL A 53 5.39 15.51 -10.52
C VAL A 53 3.95 15.99 -10.57
N THR A 54 3.09 15.25 -11.27
CA THR A 54 1.66 15.49 -11.29
C THR A 54 0.88 14.26 -10.87
N LEU A 55 -0.20 14.44 -10.13
CA LEU A 55 -1.20 13.42 -9.80
C LEU A 55 -2.56 13.91 -10.30
N ASP A 56 -3.22 13.12 -11.14
CA ASP A 56 -4.54 13.43 -11.72
C ASP A 56 -4.60 14.82 -12.39
N GLY A 57 -3.48 15.21 -13.03
CA GLY A 57 -3.32 16.48 -13.73
C GLY A 57 -2.92 17.68 -12.86
N GLU A 58 -2.84 17.51 -11.54
CA GLU A 58 -2.41 18.57 -10.62
C GLU A 58 -0.94 18.41 -10.21
N THR A 59 -0.17 19.50 -10.18
CA THR A 59 1.21 19.47 -9.65
C THR A 59 1.20 19.20 -8.15
N VAL A 60 1.96 18.21 -7.71
CA VAL A 60 2.03 17.79 -6.31
C VAL A 60 3.47 17.70 -5.82
N GLU A 61 3.68 18.01 -4.55
CA GLU A 61 4.92 17.69 -3.85
C GLU A 61 4.86 16.24 -3.38
N MET A 62 5.75 15.40 -3.93
CA MET A 62 5.83 13.98 -3.60
C MET A 62 7.28 13.59 -3.25
N PRO A 63 7.72 13.80 -1.99
CA PRO A 63 9.11 13.57 -1.58
C PRO A 63 9.66 12.17 -1.93
N PRO A 64 8.89 11.06 -1.79
CA PRO A 64 9.35 9.74 -2.22
C PRO A 64 9.73 9.67 -3.70
N VAL A 65 8.92 10.27 -4.59
CA VAL A 65 9.19 10.30 -6.04
C VAL A 65 10.43 11.13 -6.34
N ALA A 66 10.57 12.29 -5.70
CA ALA A 66 11.77 13.12 -5.85
C ALA A 66 13.04 12.39 -5.40
N ASP A 67 12.98 11.62 -4.30
CA ASP A 67 14.11 10.82 -3.83
C ASP A 67 14.46 9.68 -4.79
N VAL A 68 13.46 9.01 -5.36
CA VAL A 68 13.66 7.97 -6.39
C VAL A 68 14.42 8.53 -7.59
N LEU A 69 13.95 9.63 -8.19
CA LEU A 69 14.60 10.27 -9.33
C LEU A 69 16.05 10.67 -9.01
N ARG A 70 16.26 11.28 -7.83
CA ARG A 70 17.58 11.67 -7.33
C ARG A 70 18.53 10.48 -7.21
N ARG A 71 18.05 9.35 -6.69
CA ARG A 71 18.86 8.14 -6.49
C ARG A 71 19.20 7.41 -7.78
N LEU A 72 18.29 7.45 -8.75
CA LEU A 72 18.54 6.96 -10.10
C LEU A 72 19.40 7.93 -10.93
N GLY A 73 19.59 9.17 -10.45
CA GLY A 73 20.43 10.17 -11.12
C GLY A 73 19.80 10.75 -12.37
N VAL A 74 18.46 10.82 -12.42
CA VAL A 74 17.69 11.23 -13.60
C VAL A 74 16.80 12.44 -13.30
N THR A 75 16.43 13.16 -14.36
CA THR A 75 15.50 14.30 -14.32
C THR A 75 14.36 14.02 -15.29
N ALA A 76 13.12 14.06 -14.80
CA ALA A 76 11.97 13.57 -15.55
C ALA A 76 10.66 14.27 -15.15
N THR A 77 9.73 14.37 -16.09
CA THR A 77 8.33 14.60 -15.73
C THR A 77 7.72 13.26 -15.34
N VAL A 78 7.08 13.22 -14.18
CA VAL A 78 6.35 12.05 -13.66
C VAL A 78 4.87 12.40 -13.64
N ARG A 79 4.08 11.68 -14.42
CA ARG A 79 2.62 11.81 -14.44
C ARG A 79 1.99 10.57 -13.83
N ALA A 80 1.24 10.74 -12.76
CA ALA A 80 0.47 9.68 -12.14
C ALA A 80 -1.04 9.92 -12.33
N GLU A 81 -1.76 8.84 -12.60
CA GLU A 81 -3.23 8.77 -12.55
C GLU A 81 -3.61 7.71 -11.51
N SER A 82 -4.56 8.02 -10.62
CA SER A 82 -4.94 7.15 -9.52
C SER A 82 -6.45 6.90 -9.48
N GLU A 83 -6.82 5.62 -9.42
CA GLU A 83 -8.21 5.21 -9.13
C GLU A 83 -8.53 5.29 -7.62
N LEU A 84 -7.53 5.64 -6.81
CA LEU A 84 -7.57 5.57 -5.35
C LEU A 84 -7.29 6.96 -4.74
N PRO A 85 -8.05 7.36 -3.70
CA PRO A 85 -7.83 8.65 -3.05
C PRO A 85 -6.50 8.68 -2.28
N LEU A 86 -5.71 9.73 -2.54
CA LEU A 86 -4.48 9.99 -1.79
C LEU A 86 -4.78 10.20 -0.30
N GLY A 87 -3.97 9.58 0.57
CA GLY A 87 -4.10 9.72 2.02
C GLY A 87 -5.22 8.91 2.67
N ALA A 88 -5.93 8.06 1.92
CA ALA A 88 -7.04 7.25 2.41
C ALA A 88 -6.67 5.79 2.75
N GLY A 89 -5.38 5.50 2.97
CA GLY A 89 -4.90 4.18 3.39
C GLY A 89 -4.65 3.17 2.24
N PHE A 90 -4.49 3.65 1.00
CA PHE A 90 -4.30 2.80 -0.19
C PHE A 90 -2.84 2.72 -0.71
N GLY A 91 -1.88 3.33 -0.03
CA GLY A 91 -0.47 3.28 -0.44
C GLY A 91 -0.16 4.01 -1.76
N VAL A 92 -0.89 5.09 -2.09
CA VAL A 92 -0.69 5.85 -3.34
C VAL A 92 0.72 6.44 -3.44
N SER A 93 1.31 6.94 -2.35
CA SER A 93 2.68 7.48 -2.35
C SER A 93 3.71 6.40 -2.68
N GLY A 94 3.61 5.23 -2.05
CA GLY A 94 4.42 4.05 -2.36
C GLY A 94 4.22 3.57 -3.81
N GLY A 95 2.97 3.63 -4.29
CA GLY A 95 2.62 3.33 -5.68
C GLY A 95 3.32 4.25 -6.68
N MET A 96 3.28 5.55 -6.43
CA MET A 96 3.98 6.54 -7.25
C MET A 96 5.51 6.36 -7.20
N ALA A 97 6.08 6.09 -6.02
CA ALA A 97 7.52 5.86 -5.87
C ALA A 97 7.98 4.61 -6.64
N LEU A 98 7.28 3.48 -6.49
CA LEU A 98 7.61 2.23 -7.17
C LEU A 98 7.39 2.33 -8.67
N GLY A 99 6.28 2.92 -9.11
CA GLY A 99 5.98 3.13 -10.53
C GLY A 99 7.03 4.04 -11.18
N THR A 100 7.45 5.11 -10.49
CA THR A 100 8.54 5.97 -10.94
C THR A 100 9.84 5.19 -11.07
N ALA A 101 10.20 4.37 -10.09
CA ALA A 101 11.45 3.60 -10.13
C ALA A 101 11.48 2.65 -11.34
N LEU A 102 10.38 1.93 -11.59
CA LEU A 102 10.23 1.02 -12.71
C LEU A 102 10.30 1.74 -14.06
N ALA A 103 9.45 2.76 -14.25
CA ALA A 103 9.36 3.50 -15.50
C ALA A 103 10.64 4.30 -15.79
N ALA A 104 11.23 4.95 -14.79
CA ALA A 104 12.51 5.66 -14.94
C ALA A 104 13.64 4.70 -15.34
N ASN A 105 13.72 3.52 -14.71
CA ASN A 105 14.72 2.52 -15.08
C ASN A 105 14.58 2.08 -16.55
N ALA A 106 13.34 1.95 -17.04
CA ALA A 106 13.06 1.56 -18.42
C ALA A 106 13.41 2.67 -19.44
N VAL A 107 12.99 3.91 -19.18
CA VAL A 107 13.16 5.02 -20.14
C VAL A 107 14.60 5.56 -20.18
N PHE A 108 15.32 5.52 -19.06
CA PHE A 108 16.71 5.98 -18.97
C PHE A 108 17.75 4.85 -19.10
N ASP A 109 17.31 3.59 -19.25
CA ASP A 109 18.17 2.40 -19.34
C ASP A 109 19.17 2.31 -18.17
N CYS A 110 18.68 2.52 -16.94
CA CYS A 110 19.55 2.56 -15.74
C CYS A 110 20.14 1.19 -15.38
N GLY A 111 19.59 0.09 -15.91
CA GLY A 111 20.15 -1.26 -15.75
C GLY A 111 20.00 -1.88 -14.36
N HIS A 112 19.05 -1.41 -13.54
CA HIS A 112 18.78 -1.96 -12.22
C HIS A 112 17.88 -3.20 -12.28
N SER A 113 18.04 -4.11 -11.30
CA SER A 113 17.13 -5.24 -11.12
C SER A 113 15.83 -4.80 -10.46
N GLU A 114 14.79 -5.63 -10.55
CA GLU A 114 13.50 -5.36 -9.89
C GLU A 114 13.65 -5.15 -8.37
N ASN A 115 14.44 -6.00 -7.70
CA ASN A 115 14.69 -5.85 -6.26
C ASN A 115 15.44 -4.55 -5.92
N ASP A 116 16.35 -4.09 -6.78
CA ASP A 116 17.02 -2.80 -6.59
C ASP A 116 16.00 -1.66 -6.65
N LEU A 117 15.07 -1.71 -7.61
CA LEU A 117 14.06 -0.67 -7.80
C LEU A 117 13.03 -0.64 -6.67
N VAL A 118 12.60 -1.82 -6.20
CA VAL A 118 11.76 -1.96 -5.02
C VAL A 118 12.48 -1.41 -3.78
N THR A 119 13.77 -1.71 -3.62
CA THR A 119 14.59 -1.15 -2.53
C THR A 119 14.70 0.37 -2.66
N VAL A 120 14.87 0.89 -3.87
CA VAL A 120 14.97 2.33 -4.11
C VAL A 120 13.71 3.07 -3.68
N ALA A 121 12.54 2.56 -4.08
CA ALA A 121 11.25 3.12 -3.71
C ALA A 121 10.92 2.93 -2.22
N HIS A 122 11.26 1.78 -1.64
CA HIS A 122 11.00 1.48 -0.22
C HIS A 122 11.74 2.45 0.69
N GLU A 123 13.05 2.61 0.50
CA GLU A 123 13.82 3.53 1.34
C GLU A 123 13.38 4.99 1.15
N ALA A 124 12.89 5.36 -0.05
CA ALA A 124 12.35 6.70 -0.30
C ALA A 124 11.09 6.98 0.54
N GLU A 125 10.17 6.02 0.63
CA GLU A 125 8.99 6.08 1.51
C GLU A 125 9.40 6.14 2.99
N VAL A 126 10.34 5.29 3.41
CA VAL A 126 10.82 5.26 4.81
C VAL A 126 11.46 6.60 5.19
N ARG A 127 12.32 7.17 4.35
CA ARG A 127 12.96 8.47 4.62
C ARG A 127 11.96 9.63 4.66
N ALA A 128 10.92 9.56 3.84
CA ALA A 128 9.84 10.55 3.83
C ALA A 128 8.87 10.38 5.02
N GLY A 129 8.92 9.25 5.73
CA GLY A 129 8.00 8.94 6.82
C GLY A 129 6.56 8.68 6.33
N THR A 130 6.38 8.34 5.05
CA THR A 130 5.07 8.17 4.41
C THR A 130 4.58 6.72 4.43
N GLY A 131 5.49 5.75 4.51
CA GLY A 131 5.15 4.34 4.50
C GLY A 131 6.30 3.43 4.95
N LEU A 132 5.93 2.26 5.48
CA LEU A 132 6.88 1.23 5.96
C LEU A 132 6.74 -0.13 5.28
N GLY A 133 5.70 -0.32 4.47
CA GLY A 133 5.46 -1.64 3.89
C GLY A 133 4.55 -1.68 2.66
N ASP A 134 4.11 -0.53 2.14
CA ASP A 134 3.26 -0.51 0.95
C ASP A 134 4.06 -0.90 -0.29
N VAL A 135 5.24 -0.31 -0.50
CA VAL A 135 6.09 -0.61 -1.67
C VAL A 135 6.38 -2.11 -1.83
N VAL A 136 6.81 -2.79 -0.76
CA VAL A 136 7.11 -4.23 -0.81
C VAL A 136 5.85 -5.08 -0.98
N ALA A 137 4.71 -4.63 -0.46
CA ALA A 137 3.43 -5.29 -0.65
C ALA A 137 2.92 -5.13 -2.10
N GLN A 138 3.05 -3.94 -2.67
CA GLN A 138 2.69 -3.61 -4.05
C GLN A 138 3.59 -4.32 -5.06
N ALA A 139 4.89 -4.45 -4.77
CA ALA A 139 5.83 -5.23 -5.56
C ALA A 139 5.51 -6.74 -5.51
N ARG A 140 4.96 -7.24 -4.39
CA ARG A 140 4.59 -8.66 -4.25
C ARG A 140 3.25 -8.98 -4.91
N GLY A 141 2.24 -8.13 -4.74
CA GLY A 141 0.86 -8.40 -5.18
C GLY A 141 0.04 -9.29 -4.25
N GLY A 142 -1.15 -9.70 -4.68
CA GLY A 142 -2.04 -10.62 -3.98
C GLY A 142 -2.52 -10.14 -2.59
N LEU A 143 -2.58 -11.09 -1.66
CA LEU A 143 -2.79 -10.84 -0.21
C LEU A 143 -1.45 -11.00 0.53
N PRO A 144 -0.59 -9.98 0.57
CA PRO A 144 0.75 -10.08 1.15
C PRO A 144 0.70 -10.30 2.67
N ILE A 145 1.57 -11.17 3.16
CA ILE A 145 1.96 -11.24 4.58
C ILE A 145 3.43 -10.82 4.67
N ARG A 146 3.70 -9.70 5.33
CA ARG A 146 5.04 -9.19 5.64
C ARG A 146 5.53 -9.90 6.91
N VAL A 147 6.37 -10.93 6.75
CA VAL A 147 6.83 -11.77 7.87
C VAL A 147 8.07 -11.20 8.54
N GLU A 148 9.05 -10.75 7.75
CA GLU A 148 10.19 -9.97 8.23
C GLU A 148 10.15 -8.56 7.63
N PRO A 149 10.47 -7.51 8.39
CA PRO A 149 10.45 -6.14 7.90
C PRO A 149 11.64 -5.84 6.97
N GLY A 150 11.48 -4.81 6.14
CA GLY A 150 12.55 -4.27 5.30
C GLY A 150 12.34 -4.49 3.80
N ALA A 151 13.25 -3.91 3.03
CA ALA A 151 13.36 -4.06 1.58
C ALA A 151 13.76 -5.51 1.19
N PRO A 152 13.70 -5.92 -0.09
CA PRO A 152 13.89 -7.31 -0.53
C PRO A 152 15.10 -8.09 0.04
N GLU A 153 16.24 -7.45 0.32
CA GLU A 153 17.41 -8.14 0.92
C GLU A 153 17.26 -8.42 2.42
N HIS A 154 16.37 -7.70 3.10
CA HIS A 154 16.16 -7.77 4.56
C HIS A 154 14.80 -8.36 4.94
N GLY A 155 13.77 -8.05 4.16
CA GLY A 155 12.40 -8.45 4.38
C GLY A 155 12.10 -9.85 3.89
N ARG A 156 10.98 -10.40 4.36
CA ARG A 156 10.46 -11.69 3.89
C ARG A 156 8.95 -11.62 3.75
N MET A 157 8.50 -11.87 2.53
CA MET A 157 7.09 -11.90 2.16
C MET A 157 6.56 -13.32 2.08
N ASP A 158 5.30 -13.47 2.44
CA ASP A 158 4.46 -14.66 2.23
C ASP A 158 3.08 -14.18 1.73
N GLY A 159 2.05 -15.02 1.73
CA GLY A 159 0.70 -14.50 1.70
C GLY A 159 -0.43 -15.51 1.68
N ILE A 160 -1.64 -14.98 1.72
CA ILE A 160 -2.87 -15.77 1.75
C ILE A 160 -3.16 -16.25 0.33
N PRO A 161 -3.32 -17.56 0.08
CA PRO A 161 -3.58 -18.11 -1.25
C PRO A 161 -5.05 -17.94 -1.66
N ALA A 162 -5.53 -16.69 -1.69
CA ALA A 162 -6.90 -16.33 -2.07
C ALA A 162 -6.92 -15.10 -2.98
N ARG A 163 -8.02 -14.93 -3.73
CA ARG A 163 -8.23 -13.80 -4.65
C ARG A 163 -9.70 -13.37 -4.67
N PRO A 164 -10.25 -12.93 -3.53
CA PRO A 164 -11.64 -12.50 -3.48
C PRO A 164 -11.86 -11.22 -4.30
N GLN A 165 -13.13 -10.94 -4.58
CA GLN A 165 -13.56 -9.58 -4.88
C GLN A 165 -13.42 -8.73 -3.62
N ILE A 166 -13.08 -7.45 -3.80
CA ILE A 166 -12.95 -6.48 -2.72
C ILE A 166 -13.88 -5.31 -3.03
N GLU A 167 -14.71 -4.95 -2.05
CA GLU A 167 -15.44 -3.69 -2.05
C GLU A 167 -14.77 -2.73 -1.07
N TYR A 168 -14.76 -1.44 -1.35
CA TYR A 168 -14.30 -0.44 -0.38
C TYR A 168 -15.09 0.86 -0.45
N ILE A 169 -15.12 1.57 0.66
CA ILE A 169 -15.61 2.94 0.75
C ILE A 169 -14.62 3.78 1.56
N ALA A 170 -14.19 4.89 0.97
CA ALA A 170 -13.31 5.86 1.61
C ALA A 170 -14.13 7.05 2.11
N PHE A 171 -14.10 7.28 3.42
CA PHE A 171 -14.77 8.41 4.06
C PHE A 171 -13.87 9.64 4.22
N GLY A 172 -12.55 9.42 4.20
CA GLY A 172 -11.54 10.46 4.38
C GLY A 172 -10.15 9.86 4.65
N GLY A 173 -9.19 10.73 4.90
CA GLY A 173 -7.83 10.33 5.27
C GLY A 173 -7.57 10.39 6.78
N LEU A 174 -6.64 9.57 7.25
CA LEU A 174 -6.02 9.71 8.57
C LEU A 174 -4.54 10.07 8.36
N SER A 175 -3.98 10.84 9.29
CA SER A 175 -2.56 11.20 9.21
C SER A 175 -1.69 10.00 9.62
N THR A 176 -1.09 9.32 8.64
CA THR A 176 -0.10 8.25 8.85
C THR A 176 1.02 8.69 9.79
N ALA A 177 1.54 9.90 9.60
CA ALA A 177 2.62 10.44 10.40
C ALA A 177 2.22 10.63 11.88
N ASP A 178 0.98 11.05 12.15
CA ASP A 178 0.52 11.24 13.53
C ASP A 178 0.37 9.89 14.26
N VAL A 179 -0.09 8.85 13.55
CA VAL A 179 -0.18 7.49 14.12
C VAL A 179 1.21 6.89 14.37
N LEU A 180 2.16 7.11 13.46
CA LEU A 180 3.52 6.55 13.57
C LEU A 180 4.46 7.33 14.50
N SER A 181 4.16 8.60 14.82
CA SER A 181 4.98 9.44 15.70
C SER A 181 4.62 9.32 17.19
N GLY A 182 3.53 8.61 17.53
CA GLY A 182 3.11 8.34 18.90
C GLY A 182 3.82 7.15 19.56
N ASP A 183 3.35 6.75 20.75
CA ASP A 183 3.77 5.50 21.39
C ASP A 183 3.17 4.31 20.64
N THR A 184 3.97 3.70 19.78
CA THR A 184 3.59 2.55 18.95
C THR A 184 3.71 1.21 19.68
N THR A 185 3.98 1.18 20.99
CA THR A 185 4.18 -0.07 21.74
C THR A 185 2.93 -0.94 21.71
N ALA A 186 1.76 -0.37 22.01
CA ALA A 186 0.49 -1.09 22.00
C ALA A 186 0.11 -1.56 20.58
N LEU A 187 0.32 -0.69 19.58
CA LEU A 187 0.10 -0.99 18.18
C LEU A 187 0.99 -2.16 17.72
N THR A 188 2.29 -2.11 18.06
CA THR A 188 3.26 -3.13 17.70
C THR A 188 2.89 -4.47 18.34
N ALA A 189 2.51 -4.48 19.62
CA ALA A 189 2.07 -5.71 20.30
C ALA A 189 0.81 -6.31 19.67
N ALA A 190 -0.20 -5.49 19.35
CA ALA A 190 -1.40 -5.94 18.66
C ALA A 190 -1.08 -6.50 17.27
N GLY A 191 -0.20 -5.84 16.51
CA GLY A 191 0.24 -6.27 15.19
C GLY A 191 1.03 -7.57 15.20
N GLU A 192 1.89 -7.78 16.20
CA GLU A 192 2.64 -9.04 16.36
C GLU A 192 1.74 -10.20 16.73
N ALA A 193 0.76 -9.99 17.62
CA ALA A 193 -0.25 -10.99 17.96
C ALA A 193 -1.08 -11.37 16.72
N ALA A 194 -1.58 -10.36 15.99
CA ALA A 194 -2.33 -10.54 14.76
C ALA A 194 -1.54 -11.32 13.69
N LEU A 195 -0.25 -11.02 13.53
CA LEU A 195 0.60 -11.75 12.59
C LEU A 195 0.84 -13.20 13.01
N GLY A 196 1.09 -13.47 14.29
CA GLY A 196 1.26 -14.84 14.78
C GLY A 196 0.02 -15.69 14.50
N ASN A 197 -1.13 -15.16 14.89
CA ASN A 197 -2.45 -15.73 14.65
C ASN A 197 -2.74 -16.04 13.18
N LEU A 198 -2.48 -15.07 12.28
CA LEU A 198 -2.72 -15.27 10.84
C LEU A 198 -1.79 -16.32 10.25
N ARG A 199 -0.55 -16.41 10.72
CA ARG A 199 0.44 -17.37 10.19
C ARG A 199 0.14 -18.81 10.58
N ASP A 200 -0.55 -19.03 11.70
CA ASP A 200 -1.02 -20.35 12.10
C ASP A 200 -2.12 -20.87 11.17
N GLU A 201 -2.97 -19.97 10.64
CA GLU A 201 -4.07 -20.29 9.71
C GLU A 201 -4.28 -19.17 8.67
N PRO A 202 -3.50 -19.15 7.56
CA PRO A 202 -3.51 -18.05 6.59
C PRO A 202 -4.74 -18.12 5.67
N THR A 203 -5.88 -17.71 6.20
CA THR A 203 -7.19 -17.69 5.52
C THR A 203 -7.78 -16.28 5.49
N LEU A 204 -8.73 -16.03 4.58
CA LEU A 204 -9.43 -14.74 4.51
C LEU A 204 -10.19 -14.43 5.80
N SER A 205 -10.90 -15.41 6.35
CA SER A 205 -11.66 -15.22 7.60
C SER A 205 -10.74 -14.87 8.77
N ARG A 206 -9.58 -15.54 8.87
CA ARG A 206 -8.58 -15.18 9.88
C ARG A 206 -8.04 -13.77 9.66
N PHE A 207 -7.70 -13.41 8.42
CA PHE A 207 -7.23 -12.06 8.09
C PHE A 207 -8.21 -10.99 8.53
N VAL A 208 -9.50 -11.08 8.15
CA VAL A 208 -10.51 -10.10 8.55
C VAL A 208 -10.67 -10.03 10.07
N THR A 209 -10.69 -11.19 10.74
CA THR A 209 -10.78 -11.26 12.21
C THR A 209 -9.62 -10.51 12.87
N GLU A 210 -8.39 -10.74 12.42
CA GLU A 210 -7.22 -10.05 12.97
C GLU A 210 -7.19 -8.56 12.63
N CYS A 211 -7.66 -8.15 11.45
CA CYS A 211 -7.81 -6.72 11.12
C CYS A 211 -8.79 -6.01 12.06
N GLN A 212 -9.95 -6.61 12.31
CA GLN A 212 -10.95 -6.04 13.23
C GLN A 212 -10.42 -5.96 14.66
N GLN A 213 -9.79 -7.03 15.14
CA GLN A 213 -9.21 -7.07 16.48
C GLN A 213 -8.10 -6.03 16.64
N PHE A 214 -7.19 -5.94 15.66
CA PHE A 214 -6.13 -4.95 15.64
C PHE A 214 -6.67 -3.51 15.68
N ALA A 215 -7.67 -3.19 14.84
CA ALA A 215 -8.24 -1.85 14.79
C ALA A 215 -8.84 -1.41 16.14
N ARG A 216 -9.51 -2.35 16.84
CA ARG A 216 -10.07 -2.14 18.19
C ARG A 216 -8.96 -1.97 19.23
N ASP A 217 -8.00 -2.88 19.26
CA ASP A 217 -6.93 -2.89 20.27
C ASP A 217 -5.97 -1.69 20.11
N ALA A 218 -5.77 -1.22 18.88
CA ALA A 218 -4.96 -0.04 18.58
C ALA A 218 -5.74 1.28 18.71
N GLY A 219 -7.06 1.25 18.99
CA GLY A 219 -7.89 2.44 19.14
C GLY A 219 -8.01 3.29 17.86
N LEU A 220 -7.96 2.65 16.69
CA LEU A 220 -7.95 3.33 15.38
C LEU A 220 -9.34 3.53 14.79
N LEU A 221 -10.36 2.84 15.31
CA LEU A 221 -11.72 2.92 14.79
C LEU A 221 -12.35 4.29 15.08
N THR A 222 -12.87 4.92 14.04
CA THR A 222 -13.83 6.04 14.17
C THR A 222 -15.24 5.47 14.25
N ASP A 223 -16.17 6.22 14.85
CA ASP A 223 -17.60 5.84 14.91
C ASP A 223 -18.13 5.49 13.51
N ARG A 224 -17.71 6.23 12.47
CA ARG A 224 -18.17 6.02 11.10
C ARG A 224 -17.68 4.68 10.51
N VAL A 225 -16.41 4.35 10.74
CA VAL A 225 -15.80 3.08 10.31
C VAL A 225 -16.42 1.92 11.08
N GLU A 226 -16.59 2.06 12.40
CA GLU A 226 -17.18 1.03 13.25
C GLU A 226 -18.62 0.72 12.82
N ASN A 227 -19.46 1.73 12.64
CA ASN A 227 -20.85 1.55 12.18
C ASN A 227 -20.91 0.81 10.83
N ALA A 228 -20.06 1.17 9.86
CA ALA A 228 -20.04 0.50 8.56
C ALA A 228 -19.61 -0.97 8.66
N ILE A 229 -18.65 -1.31 9.52
CA ILE A 229 -18.25 -2.71 9.77
C ILE A 229 -19.40 -3.48 10.44
N GLU A 230 -20.11 -2.86 11.39
CA GLU A 230 -21.27 -3.47 12.06
C GLU A 230 -22.43 -3.72 11.09
N ASP A 231 -22.72 -2.79 10.19
CA ASP A 231 -23.75 -2.95 9.16
C ASP A 231 -23.44 -4.13 8.23
N VAL A 232 -22.18 -4.25 7.78
CA VAL A 232 -21.73 -5.39 6.97
C VAL A 232 -21.86 -6.71 7.73
N SER A 233 -21.46 -6.74 9.00
CA SER A 233 -21.61 -7.91 9.86
C SER A 233 -23.07 -8.30 10.06
N ALA A 234 -23.97 -7.33 10.25
CA ALA A 234 -25.41 -7.54 10.37
C ALA A 234 -26.04 -8.09 9.07
N ALA A 235 -25.47 -7.76 7.91
CA ALA A 235 -25.81 -8.34 6.61
C ALA A 235 -25.18 -9.73 6.37
N GLY A 236 -24.31 -10.21 7.27
CA GLY A 236 -23.62 -11.50 7.17
C GLY A 236 -22.34 -11.47 6.33
N GLY A 237 -21.79 -10.28 6.06
CA GLY A 237 -20.53 -10.08 5.34
C GLY A 237 -19.33 -9.88 6.27
N ASP A 238 -18.14 -9.89 5.65
CA ASP A 238 -16.86 -9.67 6.32
C ASP A 238 -16.26 -8.33 5.87
N ALA A 239 -16.04 -7.41 6.82
CA ALA A 239 -15.40 -6.11 6.56
C ALA A 239 -14.38 -5.74 7.64
N ALA A 240 -13.43 -4.88 7.27
CA ALA A 240 -12.46 -4.31 8.19
C ALA A 240 -12.02 -2.91 7.73
N MET A 241 -11.37 -2.19 8.64
CA MET A 241 -10.75 -0.89 8.34
C MET A 241 -9.49 -1.08 7.50
N ALA A 242 -9.28 -0.24 6.49
CA ALA A 242 -7.97 -0.07 5.87
C ALA A 242 -7.12 0.81 6.79
N MET A 243 -6.01 0.27 7.28
CA MET A 243 -5.19 0.95 8.27
C MET A 243 -4.66 2.28 7.75
N LEU A 244 -4.70 3.30 8.62
CA LEU A 244 -4.23 4.66 8.36
C LEU A 244 -5.08 5.43 7.32
N GLY A 245 -6.32 4.99 7.08
CA GLY A 245 -7.34 5.76 6.38
C GLY A 245 -8.69 5.65 7.09
N GLU A 246 -9.59 6.61 6.88
CA GLU A 246 -10.99 6.46 7.30
C GLU A 246 -11.73 5.67 6.20
N THR A 247 -11.33 4.42 6.01
CA THR A 247 -11.73 3.58 4.88
C THR A 247 -12.14 2.20 5.40
N VAL A 248 -13.23 1.65 4.87
CA VAL A 248 -13.67 0.28 5.12
C VAL A 248 -13.54 -0.51 3.84
N PHE A 249 -13.00 -1.72 3.93
CA PHE A 249 -13.02 -2.71 2.86
C PHE A 249 -13.80 -3.95 3.29
N ALA A 250 -14.47 -4.59 2.35
CA ALA A 250 -15.22 -5.83 2.55
C ALA A 250 -14.79 -6.90 1.55
N ILE A 251 -14.90 -8.16 1.99
CA ILE A 251 -14.68 -9.33 1.15
C ILE A 251 -15.99 -9.64 0.41
N GLY A 252 -15.93 -9.81 -0.91
CA GLY A 252 -17.09 -10.16 -1.72
C GLY A 252 -18.00 -8.95 -1.99
N THR A 253 -19.24 -9.02 -1.49
CA THR A 253 -20.31 -8.03 -1.71
C THR A 253 -20.79 -7.39 -0.41
N GLY A 254 -20.00 -7.48 0.67
CA GLY A 254 -20.45 -7.15 2.01
C GLY A 254 -20.95 -5.71 2.18
N LEU A 255 -20.31 -4.72 1.56
CA LEU A 255 -20.73 -3.32 1.64
C LEU A 255 -22.01 -3.08 0.84
N SER A 256 -22.09 -3.63 -0.38
CA SER A 256 -23.29 -3.57 -1.21
C SER A 256 -24.50 -4.22 -0.53
N ASP A 257 -24.31 -5.40 0.07
CA ASP A 257 -25.35 -6.15 0.78
C ASP A 257 -25.85 -5.41 2.04
N ALA A 258 -24.98 -4.59 2.65
CA ALA A 258 -25.32 -3.69 3.74
C ALA A 258 -25.96 -2.36 3.30
N GLY A 259 -26.13 -2.13 1.99
CA GLY A 259 -26.80 -0.95 1.43
C GLY A 259 -25.89 0.26 1.19
N TYR A 260 -24.58 0.07 1.21
CA TYR A 260 -23.61 1.08 0.77
C TYR A 260 -23.47 1.08 -0.76
N ASP A 261 -22.86 2.14 -1.30
CA ASP A 261 -22.47 2.25 -2.72
C ASP A 261 -20.92 2.22 -2.80
N PRO A 262 -20.30 1.03 -2.71
CA PRO A 262 -18.85 0.91 -2.64
C PRO A 262 -18.21 0.91 -4.03
N GLU A 263 -16.93 1.26 -4.07
CA GLU A 263 -16.08 0.90 -5.20
C GLU A 263 -15.83 -0.62 -5.19
N VAL A 264 -15.84 -1.23 -6.38
CA VAL A 264 -15.73 -2.69 -6.54
C VAL A 264 -14.50 -3.04 -7.37
N CYS A 265 -13.59 -3.83 -6.81
CA CYS A 265 -12.38 -4.29 -7.49
C CYS A 265 -12.04 -5.74 -7.11
N ARG A 266 -10.88 -6.24 -7.53
CA ARG A 266 -10.40 -7.58 -7.20
C ARG A 266 -9.02 -7.50 -6.59
N VAL A 267 -8.60 -8.58 -5.93
CA VAL A 267 -7.19 -8.74 -5.57
C VAL A 267 -6.32 -8.77 -6.83
N HIS A 268 -5.38 -7.83 -6.96
CA HIS A 268 -4.42 -7.85 -8.07
C HIS A 268 -3.43 -9.00 -7.86
N PRO A 269 -3.34 -9.98 -8.78
CA PRO A 269 -2.60 -11.20 -8.52
C PRO A 269 -1.09 -11.08 -8.73
N ALA A 270 -0.65 -10.04 -9.45
CA ALA A 270 0.76 -9.74 -9.73
C ALA A 270 1.24 -8.58 -8.85
N GLY A 271 2.54 -8.33 -8.85
CA GLY A 271 3.10 -7.10 -8.33
C GLY A 271 2.98 -5.94 -9.32
N ALA A 272 3.66 -4.83 -9.02
CA ALA A 272 3.86 -3.74 -9.97
C ALA A 272 4.44 -4.24 -11.30
N THR A 273 3.97 -3.69 -12.42
CA THR A 273 4.39 -4.11 -13.76
C THR A 273 4.65 -2.92 -14.66
N LEU A 274 5.71 -3.01 -15.47
CA LEU A 274 5.83 -2.15 -16.65
C LEU A 274 4.74 -2.52 -17.65
N GLU A 275 4.03 -1.52 -18.15
CA GLU A 275 3.10 -1.71 -19.24
C GLU A 275 3.90 -1.92 -20.54
N SER A 276 3.60 -3.01 -21.23
CA SER A 276 4.21 -3.27 -22.53
C SER A 276 3.73 -2.22 -23.54
N GLN A 277 4.70 -1.55 -24.18
CA GLN A 277 4.48 -0.62 -25.28
C GLN A 277 3.94 -1.31 -26.53
#